data_AF-A0A2V5WIS3-F1
#
_entry.id   AF-A0A2V5WIS3-F1
#
_cell.length_a   1.000
_cell.length_b   1.000
_cell.length_c   1.000
_cell.angle_alpha   90.00
_cell.angle_beta   90.00
_cell.angle_gamma   90.00
#
_symmetry.space_group_name_H-M   'P 1'
#
loop_
_entity.id
_entity.type
_entity.pdbx_description
1 polymer ?
#
loop_
_entity_poly.entity_id
_entity_poly.type
_entity_poly.pdbx_seq_one_letter_code
_entity_poly.pdbx_strand_id
1 'polypeptide(L)' 'MSSWRLLPGTAFTKIAAGWDQNLALASDGTVIAWGDNLYLQAP' A
#
# COMPACT_ATOMS: atom_id res chain seq x y z
N MET A 1 -17.92 -6.42 8.52
CA MET A 1 -16.61 -7.03 8.18
C MET A 1 -16.09 -6.34 6.93
N SER A 2 -15.20 -5.37 7.07
CA SER A 2 -14.62 -4.61 5.95
C SER A 2 -13.71 -5.54 5.14
N SER A 3 -14.16 -5.92 3.95
CA SER A 3 -13.41 -6.76 3.01
C SER A 3 -12.37 -5.90 2.30
N TRP A 4 -11.10 -6.04 2.66
CA TRP A 4 -9.95 -5.49 1.94
C TRP A 4 -9.69 -6.25 0.61
N ARG A 5 -10.73 -6.45 -0.20
CA ARG A 5 -10.58 -7.09 -1.52
C ARG A 5 -10.13 -6.04 -2.51
N LEU A 6 -8.91 -6.22 -3.00
CA LEU A 6 -8.51 -5.71 -4.30
C LEU A 6 -9.55 -6.20 -5.33
N LEU A 7 -10.01 -5.28 -6.18
CA LEU A 7 -10.96 -5.61 -7.24
C LEU A 7 -10.37 -6.74 -8.10
N PRO A 8 -11.18 -7.66 -8.65
CA PRO A 8 -10.68 -8.65 -9.61
C PRO A 8 -9.95 -7.93 -10.75
N GLY A 9 -8.62 -8.08 -10.82
CA GLY A 9 -7.76 -7.39 -11.78
C GLY A 9 -6.79 -6.35 -11.18
N THR A 10 -6.98 -5.95 -9.91
CA THR A 10 -6.01 -5.11 -9.19
C THR A 10 -4.95 -6.00 -8.56
N ALA A 11 -3.80 -6.14 -9.23
CA ALA A 11 -2.61 -6.84 -8.73
C ALA A 11 -1.50 -5.82 -8.50
N PHE A 12 -0.65 -6.03 -7.49
CA PHE A 12 0.57 -5.23 -7.35
C PHE A 12 1.57 -5.64 -8.42
N THR A 13 1.99 -4.67 -9.23
CA THR A 13 2.90 -4.88 -10.38
C THR A 13 4.33 -4.50 -10.05
N LYS A 14 4.55 -3.61 -9.08
CA LYS A 14 5.88 -3.22 -8.58
C LYS A 14 5.85 -2.99 -7.08
N ILE A 15 6.96 -3.32 -6.41
CA ILE A 15 7.18 -3.06 -4.99
C ILE A 15 8.56 -2.41 -4.84
N ALA A 16 8.63 -1.36 -4.02
CA ALA A 16 9.87 -0.75 -3.56
C ALA A 16 9.92 -0.81 -2.03
N ALA A 17 10.99 -1.35 -1.48
CA ALA A 17 11.24 -1.39 -0.04
C ALA A 17 12.41 -0.45 0.29
N GLY A 18 12.12 0.63 1.01
CA GLY A 18 13.09 1.45 1.72
C GLY A 18 13.35 0.90 3.12
N TRP A 19 14.18 1.60 3.90
CA TRP A 19 14.54 1.17 5.27
C TRP A 19 13.34 1.21 6.21
N ASP A 20 12.59 2.30 6.18
CA ASP A 20 11.46 2.54 7.09
C ASP A 20 10.13 2.67 6.32
N GLN A 21 10.15 2.65 4.99
CA GLN A 21 8.96 2.85 4.15
C GLN A 21 8.94 1.92 2.96
N ASN A 22 7.75 1.50 2.57
CA ASN A 22 7.46 0.63 1.46
C ASN A 22 6.42 1.29 0.54
N LEU A 23 6.55 1.02 -0.77
CA LEU A 23 5.57 1.43 -1.77
C LEU A 23 5.21 0.25 -2.67
N ALA A 24 3.94 0.19 -3.10
CA ALA A 24 3.49 -0.68 -4.18
C ALA A 24 2.74 0.11 -5.25
N LEU A 25 2.93 -0.31 -6.49
CA LEU A 25 2.14 0.11 -7.64
C LEU A 25 1.13 -0.98 -7.98
N ALA A 26 -0.15 -0.66 -7.94
CA ALA A 26 -1.22 -1.50 -8.45
C ALA A 26 -1.32 -1.43 -9.98
N SER A 27 -1.89 -2.47 -10.61
CA SER A 27 -2.10 -2.57 -12.06
C SER A 27 -3.04 -1.50 -12.61
N ASP A 28 -3.86 -0.90 -11.76
CA ASP A 28 -4.74 0.24 -12.11
C ASP A 28 -4.03 1.60 -12.02
N GLY A 29 -2.73 1.62 -11.69
CA GLY A 29 -1.92 2.83 -11.56
C GLY A 29 -1.94 3.46 -10.16
N THR A 30 -2.70 2.90 -9.21
CA THR A 30 -2.72 3.37 -7.82
C THR A 30 -1.39 3.08 -7.14
N VAL A 31 -0.85 4.06 -6.41
CA VAL A 31 0.33 3.87 -5.54
C VAL A 31 -0.12 3.80 -4.09
N ILE A 32 0.30 2.75 -3.39
CA ILE A 32 0.05 2.56 -1.95
C ILE A 32 1.40 2.66 -1.23
N ALA A 33 1.45 3.41 -0.13
CA ALA A 33 2.62 3.48 0.74
C ALA A 33 2.26 2.96 2.15
N TRP A 34 3.17 2.20 2.76
CA TRP A 34 3.07 1.70 4.13
C TRP A 34 4.48 1.61 4.74
N GLY A 35 4.60 1.51 6.07
CA GLY A 35 5.89 1.54 6.76
C GLY A 35 5.81 2.35 8.04
N ASP A 36 6.96 2.65 8.64
CA ASP A 36 7.09 3.34 9.92
C ASP A 36 6.48 4.75 9.86
N ASN A 37 5.23 4.80 10.31
CA ASN A 37 4.58 6.00 10.78
C ASN A 37 4.75 6.09 12.31
N LEU A 38 5.99 6.24 12.80
CA LEU A 38 6.29 6.48 14.21
C LEU A 38 5.81 7.86 14.72
N TYR A 39 5.06 8.62 13.92
CA TYR A 39 4.41 9.85 14.34
C TYR A 39 2.91 9.77 14.12
N LEU A 40 2.22 9.35 15.18
CA LEU A 40 0.87 9.77 15.52
C LEU A 40 -0.23 9.34 14.53
N GLN A 41 -0.64 8.09 14.68
CA GLN A 41 -2.05 7.75 14.47
C GLN A 41 -2.90 8.50 15.51
N ALA A 42 -3.77 9.41 15.06
CA ALA A 42 -5.12 9.74 15.58
C ALA A 42 -5.45 11.24 15.45
N PRO A 43 -6.74 11.64 15.29
CA PRO A 43 -7.97 10.85 15.16
C PRO A 43 -8.56 10.80 13.73
#